data_AF-E2IBT3-F1
#
_entry.id   AF-E2IBT3-F1
#
_cell.length_a   1.000
_cell.length_b   1.000
_cell.length_c   1.000
_cell.angle_alpha   90.00
_cell.angle_beta   90.00
_cell.angle_gamma   90.00
#
_symmetry.space_group_name_H-M   'P 1'
#
loop_
_entity.id
_entity.type
_entity.pdbx_description
1 polymer ?
#
loop_
_entity_poly.entity_id
_entity_poly.type
_entity_poly.pdbx_seq_one_letter_code
_entity_poly.pdbx_strand_id
1 'polypeptide(L)'
;MANTVPLLVLGFLMTLAGLARFVWATVIIWIVGGFGTWLIGNVGSSCGPTDHIGASGLIFGWLAFLLVFGIFVRRVRDIIIGLAVMFAYGGVLLGAMPVLGLCGGVSWQGHLCGAIAGVLAAYLLSEPERKGRSGRKTGAVAPRPKT
;
A
#
# COMPACT_ATOMS: atom_id res chain seq x y z
N MET A 1 -1.31 -21.68 3.58
CA MET A 1 0.14 -21.47 3.69
C MET A 1 0.67 -20.30 2.85
N ALA A 2 0.18 -20.06 1.63
CA ALA A 2 0.71 -19.02 0.72
C ALA A 2 0.75 -17.58 1.29
N ASN A 3 -0.18 -17.21 2.17
CA ASN A 3 -0.26 -15.86 2.72
C ASN A 3 0.59 -15.65 3.98
N THR A 4 0.94 -16.71 4.73
CA THR A 4 1.54 -16.59 6.06
C THR A 4 2.93 -15.95 6.02
N VAL A 5 3.78 -16.37 5.09
CA VAL A 5 5.15 -15.85 4.97
C VAL A 5 5.15 -14.37 4.56
N PRO A 6 4.45 -13.94 3.48
CA PRO A 6 4.37 -12.51 3.15
C PRO A 6 3.72 -11.67 4.26
N LEU A 7 2.69 -12.18 4.95
CA LEU A 7 2.07 -11.49 6.09
C LEU A 7 3.09 -11.16 7.18
N LEU A 8 3.88 -12.14 7.60
CA LEU A 8 4.85 -11.96 8.68
C LEU A 8 5.99 -11.04 8.24
N VAL A 9 6.53 -11.25 7.05
CA VAL A 9 7.67 -10.46 6.54
C VAL A 9 7.25 -9.02 6.28
N LEU A 10 6.19 -8.80 5.49
CA LEU A 10 5.74 -7.44 5.16
C LEU A 10 5.17 -6.73 6.39
N GLY A 11 4.43 -7.45 7.24
CA GLY A 11 3.94 -6.90 8.51
C GLY A 11 5.08 -6.41 9.40
N PHE A 12 6.15 -7.21 9.56
CA PHE A 12 7.35 -6.78 10.27
C PHE A 12 7.99 -5.54 9.63
N LEU A 13 8.20 -5.53 8.31
CA LEU A 13 8.77 -4.38 7.60
C LEU A 13 7.93 -3.11 7.73
N MET A 14 6.60 -3.22 7.77
CA MET A 14 5.70 -2.11 8.03
C MET A 14 5.95 -1.48 9.41
N THR A 15 6.28 -2.28 10.44
CA THR A 15 6.61 -1.73 11.76
C THR A 15 7.88 -0.88 11.76
N LEU A 16 8.82 -1.13 10.83
CA LEU A 16 10.03 -0.32 10.64
C LEU A 16 9.72 1.10 10.11
N ALA A 17 8.60 1.26 9.39
CA ALA A 17 8.07 2.57 9.01
C ALA A 17 7.39 3.29 10.20
N GLY A 18 7.05 2.54 11.26
CA GLY A 18 6.49 2.99 12.53
C GLY A 18 5.24 2.19 12.92
N LEU A 19 5.12 1.80 14.20
CA LEU A 19 4.00 0.98 14.68
C LEU A 19 2.63 1.65 14.43
N ALA A 20 2.50 2.95 14.71
CA ALA A 20 1.27 3.69 14.44
C ALA A 20 0.92 3.68 12.94
N ARG A 21 1.92 3.78 12.06
CA ARG A 21 1.71 3.70 10.61
C ARG A 21 1.28 2.33 10.17
N PHE A 22 1.88 1.27 10.72
CA PHE A 22 1.45 -0.10 10.47
C PHE A 22 -0.03 -0.29 10.79
N VAL A 23 -0.46 0.14 11.99
CA VAL A 23 -1.86 0.02 12.41
C VAL A 23 -2.80 0.81 11.50
N TRP A 24 -2.52 2.10 11.30
CA TRP A 24 -3.39 2.96 10.47
C TRP A 24 -3.38 2.56 9.00
N ALA A 25 -2.24 2.16 8.44
CA ALA A 25 -2.20 1.66 7.07
C ALA A 25 -3.04 0.39 6.94
N THR A 26 -2.93 -0.53 7.89
CA THR A 26 -3.75 -1.76 7.90
C THR A 26 -5.24 -1.45 7.93
N VAL A 27 -5.68 -0.52 8.78
CA VAL A 27 -7.08 -0.08 8.84
C VAL A 27 -7.53 0.55 7.52
N ILE A 28 -6.75 1.47 6.96
CA ILE A 28 -7.07 2.12 5.68
C ILE A 28 -7.16 1.09 4.56
N ILE A 29 -6.19 0.17 4.45
CA ILE A 29 -6.16 -0.86 3.42
C ILE A 29 -7.35 -1.79 3.58
N TRP A 30 -7.67 -2.20 4.81
CA TRP A 30 -8.78 -3.10 5.06
C TRP A 30 -10.13 -2.47 4.66
N ILE A 31 -10.38 -1.23 5.07
CA ILE A 31 -11.64 -0.54 4.81
C ILE A 31 -11.73 -0.12 3.33
N VAL A 32 -10.75 0.63 2.83
CA VAL A 32 -10.79 1.18 1.46
C VAL A 32 -10.60 0.08 0.43
N GLY A 33 -9.65 -0.84 0.66
CA GLY A 33 -9.43 -1.98 -0.22
C GLY A 33 -10.62 -2.94 -0.19
N GLY A 34 -11.17 -3.22 0.99
CA GLY A 34 -12.39 -4.02 1.14
C GLY A 34 -13.60 -3.40 0.45
N PHE A 35 -13.82 -2.10 0.62
CA PHE A 35 -14.89 -1.37 -0.05
C PHE A 35 -14.73 -1.37 -1.57
N GLY A 36 -13.52 -1.13 -2.08
CA GLY A 36 -13.23 -1.24 -3.52
C GLY A 36 -13.54 -2.64 -4.04
N THR A 37 -13.09 -3.68 -3.32
CA THR A 37 -13.36 -5.08 -3.67
C THR A 37 -14.86 -5.39 -3.66
N TRP A 38 -15.62 -4.86 -2.70
CA TRP A 38 -17.07 -5.04 -2.66
C TRP A 38 -17.77 -4.43 -3.88
N LEU A 39 -17.29 -3.28 -4.36
CA LEU A 39 -17.84 -2.63 -5.57
C LEU A 39 -17.54 -3.40 -6.86
N ILE A 40 -16.31 -3.89 -7.02
CA ILE A 40 -15.83 -4.45 -8.30
C ILE A 40 -15.60 -5.95 -8.29
N GLY A 41 -15.86 -6.65 -7.19
CA GLY A 41 -15.48 -8.05 -6.99
C GLY A 41 -15.92 -8.97 -8.12
N ASN A 42 -17.14 -8.75 -8.63
CA ASN A 42 -17.72 -9.58 -9.69
C ASN A 42 -17.28 -9.20 -11.11
N VAL A 43 -16.46 -8.15 -11.28
CA VAL A 43 -16.01 -7.69 -12.60
C VAL A 43 -15.16 -8.76 -13.26
N GLY A 44 -15.55 -9.18 -14.47
CA GLY A 44 -14.83 -10.19 -15.26
C GLY A 44 -15.21 -11.63 -14.97
N SER A 45 -16.13 -11.89 -14.02
CA SER A 45 -16.70 -13.22 -13.77
C SER A 45 -17.76 -13.57 -14.80
N SER A 46 -17.64 -14.73 -15.44
CA SER A 46 -18.65 -15.28 -16.35
C SER A 46 -19.72 -16.12 -15.63
N CYS A 47 -19.60 -16.30 -14.31
CA CYS A 47 -20.17 -17.45 -13.61
C CYS A 47 -20.96 -17.03 -12.36
N GLY A 48 -21.23 -15.74 -12.21
CA GLY A 48 -21.94 -15.16 -11.07
C GLY A 48 -21.02 -14.51 -10.03
N PRO A 49 -21.53 -14.26 -8.81
CA PRO A 49 -20.77 -13.60 -7.75
C PRO A 49 -19.49 -14.35 -7.36
N THR A 50 -18.45 -13.60 -7.00
CA THR A 50 -17.15 -14.15 -6.60
C THR A 50 -16.82 -13.86 -5.14
N ASP A 51 -16.27 -14.85 -4.45
CA ASP A 51 -15.81 -14.71 -3.06
C ASP A 51 -14.36 -14.20 -3.00
N HIS A 52 -14.16 -13.12 -2.25
CA HIS A 52 -12.86 -12.48 -2.06
C HIS A 52 -12.39 -12.63 -0.61
N ILE A 53 -12.19 -13.87 -0.18
CA ILE A 53 -11.85 -14.19 1.21
C ILE A 53 -10.33 -14.32 1.38
N GLY A 54 -9.77 -13.57 2.33
CA GLY A 54 -8.40 -13.78 2.80
C GLY A 54 -7.62 -12.50 3.07
N ALA A 55 -6.43 -12.67 3.63
CA ALA A 55 -5.53 -11.57 3.98
C ALA A 55 -4.71 -11.04 2.79
N SER A 56 -4.88 -11.57 1.59
CA SER A 56 -4.06 -11.19 0.44
C SER A 56 -4.28 -9.73 0.02
N GLY A 57 -5.50 -9.18 0.15
CA GLY A 57 -5.73 -7.74 -0.06
C GLY A 57 -4.83 -6.86 0.84
N LEU A 58 -4.65 -7.25 2.10
CA LEU A 58 -3.74 -6.58 3.04
C LEU A 58 -2.27 -6.71 2.60
N ILE A 59 -1.86 -7.91 2.16
CA ILE A 59 -0.50 -8.17 1.64
C ILE A 59 -0.20 -7.23 0.47
N PHE A 60 -1.10 -7.11 -0.50
CA PHE A 60 -0.93 -6.21 -1.64
C PHE A 60 -0.90 -4.74 -1.22
N GLY A 61 -1.72 -4.35 -0.25
CA GLY A 61 -1.69 -2.99 0.28
C GLY A 61 -0.40 -2.65 1.03
N TRP A 62 0.10 -3.54 1.90
CA TRP A 62 1.38 -3.34 2.58
C TRP A 62 2.56 -3.36 1.61
N LEU A 63 2.52 -4.24 0.61
CA LEU A 63 3.50 -4.26 -0.46
C LEU A 63 3.54 -2.92 -1.16
N ALA A 64 2.41 -2.45 -1.70
CA ALA A 64 2.33 -1.16 -2.39
C ALA A 64 2.73 0.02 -1.48
N PHE A 65 2.34 -0.01 -0.20
CA PHE A 65 2.74 0.98 0.79
C PHE A 65 4.27 1.07 0.91
N LEU A 66 4.94 -0.06 1.17
CA LEU A 66 6.40 -0.09 1.38
C LEU A 66 7.17 0.37 0.15
N LEU A 67 6.66 0.08 -1.05
CA LEU A 67 7.28 0.48 -2.32
C LEU A 67 7.29 2.01 -2.51
N VAL A 68 6.22 2.70 -2.12
CA VAL A 68 6.05 4.13 -2.42
C VAL A 68 6.30 5.05 -1.22
N PHE A 69 6.19 4.52 0.01
CA PHE A 69 6.24 5.34 1.22
C PHE A 69 7.56 6.11 1.35
N GLY A 70 8.70 5.46 1.10
CA GLY A 70 10.02 6.09 1.13
C GLY A 70 10.17 7.27 0.16
N ILE A 71 9.48 7.21 -0.98
CA ILE A 71 9.43 8.29 -1.98
C ILE A 71 8.65 9.48 -1.43
N PHE A 72 7.49 9.23 -0.80
CA PHE A 72 6.69 10.30 -0.19
C PHE A 72 7.40 10.97 0.98
N VAL A 73 8.04 10.21 1.88
CA VAL A 73 8.79 10.78 3.01
C VAL A 73 10.22 11.23 2.64
N ARG A 74 10.68 10.97 1.41
CA ARG A 74 12.03 11.29 0.92
C ARG A 74 13.14 10.82 1.87
N ARG A 75 12.98 9.61 2.41
CA ARG A 75 13.93 9.01 3.34
C ARG A 75 14.64 7.84 2.66
N VAL A 76 15.96 7.97 2.48
CA VAL A 76 16.80 6.98 1.78
C VAL A 76 16.64 5.57 2.36
N ARG A 77 16.63 5.44 3.69
CA ARG A 77 16.40 4.16 4.37
C ARG A 77 15.11 3.47 3.92
N ASP A 78 14.00 4.21 3.89
CA ASP A 78 12.70 3.64 3.54
C ASP A 78 12.60 3.34 2.03
N ILE A 79 13.34 4.08 1.19
CA ILE A 79 13.50 3.77 -0.24
C ILE A 79 14.27 2.46 -0.43
N ILE A 80 15.37 2.24 0.28
CA ILE A 80 16.15 1.00 0.21
C ILE A 80 15.29 -0.20 0.63
N ILE A 81 14.50 -0.06 1.70
CA ILE A 81 13.54 -1.09 2.12
C ILE A 81 12.54 -1.36 0.99
N GLY A 82 11.96 -0.33 0.38
CA GLY A 82 11.06 -0.47 -0.76
C GLY A 82 11.70 -1.21 -1.94
N LEU A 83 12.95 -0.90 -2.29
CA LEU A 83 13.68 -1.58 -3.37
C LEU A 83 13.95 -3.06 -3.04
N ALA A 84 14.35 -3.38 -1.82
CA ALA A 84 14.55 -4.77 -1.38
C ALA A 84 13.24 -5.56 -1.42
N VAL A 85 12.14 -4.93 -0.99
CA VAL A 85 10.79 -5.50 -1.08
C VAL A 85 10.37 -5.71 -2.52
N MET A 86 10.62 -4.74 -3.41
CA MET A 86 10.33 -4.87 -4.85
C MET A 86 11.08 -6.07 -5.45
N PHE A 87 12.35 -6.23 -5.12
CA PHE A 87 13.15 -7.34 -5.62
C PHE A 87 12.61 -8.70 -5.13
N ALA A 88 12.27 -8.81 -3.84
CA ALA A 88 11.84 -10.08 -3.25
C ALA A 88 10.37 -10.43 -3.54
N TYR A 89 9.48 -9.42 -3.59
CA TYR A 89 8.02 -9.60 -3.65
C TYR A 89 7.36 -8.91 -4.85
N GLY A 90 8.09 -8.21 -5.71
CA GLY A 90 7.52 -7.48 -6.85
C GLY A 90 6.71 -8.36 -7.80
N GLY A 91 7.12 -9.62 -7.99
CA GLY A 91 6.35 -10.59 -8.78
C GLY A 91 4.94 -10.86 -8.25
N VAL A 92 4.70 -10.69 -6.94
CA VAL A 92 3.37 -10.82 -6.33
C VAL A 92 2.39 -9.80 -6.92
N LEU A 93 2.86 -8.61 -7.32
CA LEU A 93 2.01 -7.58 -7.93
C LEU A 93 1.33 -8.03 -9.23
N LEU A 94 1.88 -9.03 -9.93
CA LEU A 94 1.25 -9.62 -11.11
C LEU A 94 -0.11 -10.25 -10.77
N GLY A 95 -0.31 -10.68 -9.53
CA GLY A 95 -1.59 -11.20 -9.06
C GLY A 95 -2.70 -10.14 -8.91
N ALA A 96 -2.39 -8.85 -9.09
CA ALA A 96 -3.38 -7.77 -9.17
C ALA A 96 -3.83 -7.46 -10.62
N MET A 97 -3.22 -8.12 -11.62
CA MET A 97 -3.61 -7.93 -13.01
C MET A 97 -5.01 -8.49 -13.28
N PRO A 98 -5.83 -7.81 -14.10
CA PRO A 98 -7.16 -8.30 -14.45
C PRO A 98 -7.11 -9.68 -15.09
N VAL A 99 -7.87 -10.61 -14.50
CA VAL A 99 -8.13 -11.93 -15.07
C VAL A 99 -9.60 -11.97 -15.45
N LEU A 100 -9.87 -12.09 -16.76
CA LEU A 100 -11.22 -12.02 -17.32
C LEU A 100 -11.65 -13.39 -17.87
N GLY A 101 -12.93 -13.72 -17.74
CA GLY A 101 -13.53 -14.87 -18.41
C GLY A 101 -13.28 -16.23 -17.76
N LEU A 102 -12.72 -16.28 -16.55
CA LEU A 102 -12.44 -17.50 -15.80
C LEU A 102 -13.40 -17.64 -14.60
N CYS A 103 -13.96 -18.84 -14.39
CA CYS A 103 -14.76 -19.17 -13.22
C CYS A 103 -13.86 -19.59 -12.06
N GLY A 104 -13.99 -18.92 -10.91
CA GLY A 104 -13.24 -19.29 -9.70
C GLY A 104 -11.73 -19.13 -9.87
N GLY A 105 -11.17 -18.07 -9.30
CA GLY A 105 -9.76 -17.76 -9.49
C GLY A 105 -9.28 -16.66 -8.56
N VAL A 106 -7.98 -16.36 -8.67
CA VAL A 106 -7.27 -15.34 -7.90
C VAL A 106 -8.10 -14.07 -7.75
N SER A 107 -8.21 -13.57 -6.51
CA SER A 107 -8.92 -12.34 -6.14
C SER A 107 -8.17 -11.09 -6.64
N TRP A 108 -7.97 -10.97 -7.96
CA TRP A 108 -7.21 -9.87 -8.55
C TRP A 108 -7.85 -8.51 -8.25
N GLN A 109 -9.18 -8.47 -8.15
CA GLN A 109 -9.94 -7.29 -7.73
C GLN A 109 -9.56 -6.89 -6.31
N GLY A 110 -9.49 -7.87 -5.39
CA GLY A 110 -9.06 -7.66 -4.01
C GLY A 110 -7.60 -7.23 -3.89
N HIS A 111 -6.73 -7.81 -4.72
CA HIS A 111 -5.32 -7.47 -4.80
C HIS A 111 -5.11 -6.05 -5.33
N LEU A 112 -5.80 -5.69 -6.42
CA LEU A 112 -5.75 -4.36 -7.02
C LEU A 112 -6.28 -3.29 -6.07
N CYS A 113 -7.46 -3.51 -5.49
CA CYS A 113 -8.05 -2.58 -4.54
C CYS A 113 -7.17 -2.44 -3.29
N GLY A 114 -6.61 -3.54 -2.80
CA GLY A 114 -5.62 -3.53 -1.72
C GLY A 114 -4.39 -2.70 -2.05
N ALA A 115 -3.78 -2.90 -3.22
CA ALA A 115 -2.62 -2.15 -3.67
C ALA A 115 -2.90 -0.65 -3.81
N ILE A 116 -4.04 -0.27 -4.42
CA ILE A 116 -4.47 1.13 -4.53
C ILE A 116 -4.65 1.75 -3.14
N ALA A 117 -5.33 1.04 -2.23
CA ALA A 117 -5.51 1.49 -0.85
C ALA A 117 -4.16 1.61 -0.11
N GLY A 118 -3.19 0.76 -0.42
CA GLY A 118 -1.82 0.84 0.09
C GLY A 118 -1.08 2.11 -0.33
N VAL A 119 -1.17 2.48 -1.62
CA VAL A 119 -0.62 3.75 -2.13
C VAL A 119 -1.30 4.94 -1.46
N LEU A 120 -2.63 4.89 -1.32
CA LEU A 120 -3.40 5.92 -0.62
C LEU A 120 -2.96 6.04 0.85
N ALA A 121 -2.84 4.93 1.57
CA ALA A 121 -2.38 4.91 2.96
C ALA A 121 -0.97 5.51 3.09
N ALA A 122 -0.05 5.16 2.17
CA ALA A 122 1.30 5.72 2.16
C ALA A 122 1.29 7.24 1.94
N TYR A 123 0.44 7.72 1.04
CA TYR A 123 0.28 9.15 0.79
C TYR A 123 -0.24 9.89 2.04
N LEU A 124 -1.33 9.41 2.65
CA LEU A 124 -1.94 10.02 3.83
C LEU A 124 -1.00 10.01 5.03
N LEU A 125 -0.34 8.88 5.32
CA LEU A 125 0.53 8.73 6.49
C LEU A 125 1.92 9.37 6.32
N SER A 126 2.22 9.93 5.14
CA SER A 126 3.39 10.75 4.86
C SER A 126 3.16 12.25 5.07
N GLU A 127 1.94 12.66 5.40
CA GLU A 127 1.54 14.06 5.54
C GLU A 127 2.41 14.86 6.53
N PRO A 128 2.77 14.35 7.73
CA PRO A 128 3.63 15.10 8.66
C PRO A 128 4.98 15.50 8.04
N GLU A 129 5.67 14.56 7.39
CA GLU A 129 6.92 14.84 6.68
C GLU A 129 6.73 15.80 5.50
N ARG A 130 5.62 15.69 4.77
CA ARG A 130 5.31 16.60 3.67
C ARG A 130 5.06 18.03 4.14
N LYS A 131 4.30 18.22 5.22
CA LYS A 131 4.05 19.53 5.84
C LYS A 131 5.33 20.14 6.41
N GLY A 132 6.10 19.37 7.19
CA GLY A 132 7.35 19.86 7.78
C GLY A 132 8.35 20.38 6.75
N ARG A 133 8.48 19.68 5.60
CA ARG A 133 9.35 20.14 4.50
C ARG A 133 8.83 21.40 3.80
N SER A 134 7.52 21.53 3.65
CA SER A 134 6.91 22.72 3.03
C SER A 134 7.11 23.95 3.91
N GLY A 135 6.91 23.81 5.22
CA GLY A 135 7.18 24.89 6.19
C GLY A 135 8.66 25.32 6.21
N ARG A 136 9.60 24.37 6.12
CA ARG A 136 11.04 24.69 6.04
C ARG A 136 11.40 25.50 4.79
N LYS A 137 10.79 25.20 3.64
CA LYS A 137 11.00 25.96 2.40
C LYS A 137 10.49 27.39 2.55
N THR A 138 9.29 27.59 3.09
CA THR A 138 8.72 28.93 3.30
C THR A 138 9.55 29.76 4.28
N GLY A 139 10.00 29.16 5.39
CA GLY A 139 10.85 29.85 6.37
C GLY A 139 12.24 30.21 5.84
N ALA A 140 12.79 29.44 4.89
CA ALA A 140 14.07 29.76 4.26
C ALA A 140 13.98 30.90 3.22
N VAL A 141 12.79 31.21 2.71
CA VAL A 141 12.56 32.26 1.71
C VAL A 141 12.19 33.61 2.36
N ALA A 142 11.77 33.63 3.62
CA ALA A 142 11.43 34.87 4.31
C ALA A 142 12.68 35.76 4.50
N PRO A 143 12.63 37.06 4.14
CA PRO A 143 13.77 37.96 4.29
C PRO A 143 14.14 38.13 5.76
N ARG A 144 15.43 38.01 6.09
CA ARG A 144 15.94 38.29 7.43
C ARG A 144 15.71 39.78 7.77
N PRO A 145 15.16 40.12 8.94
CA PRO A 145 15.04 41.52 9.35
C PRO A 145 16.44 42.13 9.42
N LYS A 146 16.64 43.28 8.76
CA LYS A 146 17.86 44.06 8.93
C LYS A 146 17.73 44.82 10.25
N THR A 147 18.53 44.45 11.24
CA THR A 147 18.76 45.23 12.46
C THR A 147 19.78 46.32 12.17
#